data_AF-A0A516WBM1-F1
#
_entry.id   AF-A0A516WBM1-F1
#
_cell.length_a   1.000
_cell.length_b   1.000
_cell.length_c   1.000
_cell.angle_alpha   90.00
_cell.angle_beta   90.00
_cell.angle_gamma   90.00
#
_symmetry.space_group_name_H-M   'P 1'
#
loop_
_entity.id
_entity.type
_entity.pdbx_description
1 polymer ?
#
loop_
_entity_poly.entity_id
_entity_poly.type
_entity_poly.pdbx_seq_one_letter_code
_entity_poly.pdbx_strand_id
1 'polypeptide(L)'
;MIDTRAEILSGQSMGNLYMGRNIADYPVFRDPQWVRSRSVSDPQMTGRVLHYYSLGDSLYVTTEEDGVICAIGCNERYRGRYRGVLYPGISMGELVSLTRSQRILNGTLIVNEDYGLSFTLPFPYDEIADELKDIPLDTRLNEIYVEDYSFWVPKKK
;
A
#
# COMPACT_ATOMS: atom_id res chain seq x y z
N MET A 1 9.76 7.76 15.68
CA MET A 1 8.33 8.06 15.87
C MET A 1 7.69 8.03 14.51
N ILE A 2 6.54 7.38 14.38
CA ILE A 2 5.80 7.33 13.11
C ILE A 2 5.25 8.73 12.81
N ASP A 3 5.38 9.18 11.57
CA ASP A 3 4.81 10.45 11.11
C ASP A 3 3.70 10.23 10.09
N THR A 4 2.44 10.30 10.54
CA THR A 4 1.28 10.10 9.67
C THR A 4 1.05 11.23 8.66
N ARG A 5 1.90 12.27 8.64
CA ARG A 5 1.89 13.35 7.66
C ARG A 5 3.05 13.28 6.66
N ALA A 6 4.00 12.36 6.87
CA ALA A 6 5.14 12.20 5.97
C ALA A 6 4.68 11.88 4.55
N GLU A 7 5.42 12.36 3.55
CA GLU A 7 5.11 12.05 2.15
C GLU A 7 5.12 10.54 1.91
N ILE A 8 4.24 10.07 1.02
CA ILE A 8 4.26 8.70 0.52
C ILE A 8 5.27 8.67 -0.63
N LEU A 9 6.37 7.95 -0.44
CA LEU A 9 7.44 7.80 -1.44
C LEU A 9 7.36 6.43 -2.09
N SER A 10 7.02 6.42 -3.38
CA SER A 10 6.85 5.20 -4.18
C SER A 10 8.07 4.27 -4.10
N GLY A 11 7.81 2.99 -3.80
CA GLY A 11 8.79 1.92 -3.66
C GLY A 11 9.78 2.10 -2.49
N GLN A 12 9.59 3.12 -1.65
CA GLN A 12 10.62 3.57 -0.71
C GLN A 12 10.13 3.68 0.72
N SER A 13 9.14 4.53 0.99
CA SER A 13 8.78 4.83 2.39
C SER A 13 7.41 5.45 2.57
N MET A 14 6.92 5.30 3.80
CA MET A 14 5.70 5.92 4.31
C MET A 14 5.82 5.99 5.83
N GLY A 15 5.38 7.07 6.46
CA GLY A 15 5.34 7.16 7.93
C GLY A 15 6.72 7.24 8.61
N ASN A 16 7.78 7.61 7.88
CA ASN A 16 9.19 7.45 8.28
C ASN A 16 9.62 5.98 8.47
N LEU A 17 8.93 5.05 7.84
CA LEU A 17 9.32 3.64 7.71
C LEU A 17 9.82 3.43 6.28
N TYR A 18 10.92 2.71 6.13
CA TYR A 18 11.59 2.50 4.86
C TYR A 18 11.60 1.04 4.46
N MET A 19 11.26 0.79 3.20
CA MET A 19 11.37 -0.52 2.54
C MET A 19 12.78 -1.07 2.66
N GLY A 20 12.91 -2.38 2.87
CA GLY A 20 14.19 -3.08 3.00
C GLY A 20 14.93 -2.84 4.33
N ARG A 21 14.39 -2.03 5.25
CA ARG A 21 14.92 -1.90 6.61
C ARG A 21 14.32 -2.96 7.53
N ASN A 22 15.05 -3.30 8.59
CA ASN A 22 14.56 -4.23 9.59
C ASN A 22 13.71 -3.51 10.63
N ILE A 23 12.59 -4.11 11.05
CA ILE A 23 11.71 -3.52 12.08
C ILE A 23 12.42 -3.32 13.43
N ALA A 24 13.49 -4.07 13.72
CA ALA A 24 14.29 -3.93 14.92
C ALA A 24 14.94 -2.54 15.07
N ASP A 25 15.16 -1.83 13.95
CA ASP A 25 15.71 -0.47 13.92
C ASP A 25 14.69 0.58 14.41
N TYR A 26 13.42 0.22 14.49
CA TYR A 26 12.33 1.13 14.79
C TYR A 26 11.76 0.86 16.19
N PRO A 27 11.93 1.78 17.15
CA PRO A 27 11.45 1.59 18.53
C PRO A 27 9.95 1.36 18.66
N VAL A 28 9.15 1.83 17.69
CA VAL A 28 7.68 1.69 17.71
C VAL A 28 7.23 0.24 17.72
N PHE A 29 8.00 -0.68 17.12
CA PHE A 29 7.65 -2.11 17.09
C PHE A 29 7.87 -2.81 18.43
N ARG A 30 8.51 -2.15 19.40
CA ARG A 30 8.73 -2.68 20.75
C ARG A 30 7.61 -2.28 21.71
N ASP A 31 6.68 -1.43 21.28
CA ASP A 31 5.56 -0.96 22.09
C ASP A 31 4.29 -1.77 21.78
N PRO A 32 3.88 -2.71 22.66
CA PRO A 32 2.71 -3.55 22.44
C PRO A 32 1.39 -2.77 22.47
N GLN A 33 1.36 -1.53 22.95
CA GLN A 33 0.15 -0.69 22.90
C GLN A 33 -0.11 -0.16 21.48
N TRP A 34 0.95 0.00 20.69
CA TRP A 34 0.90 0.55 19.34
C TRP A 34 0.88 -0.50 18.24
N VAL A 35 1.26 -1.74 18.57
CA VAL A 35 1.51 -2.80 17.60
C VAL A 35 0.51 -3.93 17.80
N ARG A 36 -0.25 -4.24 16.75
CA ARG A 36 -0.97 -5.51 16.64
C ARG A 36 -0.32 -6.33 15.53
N SER A 37 0.03 -7.57 15.80
CA SER A 37 0.69 -8.43 14.81
C SER A 37 -0.02 -9.74 14.56
N ARG A 38 0.04 -10.24 13.33
CA ARG A 38 -0.34 -11.60 12.96
C ARG A 38 0.64 -12.15 11.92
N SER A 39 0.83 -13.46 11.92
CA SER A 39 1.62 -14.16 10.91
C SER A 39 0.68 -14.95 10.00
N VAL A 40 0.90 -14.88 8.69
CA VAL A 40 0.18 -15.71 7.73
C VAL A 40 1.16 -16.27 6.71
N SER A 41 0.86 -17.44 6.17
CA SER A 41 1.58 -17.95 5.01
C SER A 41 1.42 -16.97 3.85
N ASP A 42 2.48 -16.81 3.05
CA ASP A 42 2.48 -15.94 1.89
C ASP A 42 1.29 -16.27 0.97
N PRO A 43 0.42 -15.27 0.67
CA PRO A 43 -0.71 -15.43 -0.24
C PRO A 43 -0.31 -15.96 -1.63
N GLN A 44 0.93 -15.75 -2.07
CA GLN A 44 1.46 -16.27 -3.32
C GLN A 44 1.89 -17.74 -3.26
N MET A 45 1.64 -18.42 -2.14
CA MET A 45 1.97 -19.84 -1.92
C MET A 45 3.45 -20.16 -2.17
N THR A 46 4.35 -19.20 -1.95
CA THR A 46 5.80 -19.38 -2.12
C THR A 46 6.43 -20.24 -1.01
N GLY A 47 5.67 -20.53 0.04
CA GLY A 47 6.15 -21.21 1.25
C GLY A 47 6.77 -20.28 2.29
N ARG A 48 6.82 -18.96 2.04
CA ARG A 48 7.30 -17.95 2.98
C ARG A 48 6.24 -17.65 4.05
N VAL A 49 6.66 -17.28 5.26
CA VAL A 49 5.78 -16.64 6.25
C VAL A 49 5.96 -15.12 6.18
N LEU A 50 4.84 -14.40 6.14
CA LEU A 50 4.80 -12.95 6.22
C LEU A 50 4.24 -12.53 7.58
N HIS A 51 4.85 -11.51 8.17
CA HIS A 51 4.38 -10.92 9.42
C HIS A 51 3.73 -9.56 9.14
N TYR A 52 2.49 -9.41 9.59
CA TYR A 52 1.68 -8.21 9.39
C TYR A 52 1.56 -7.48 10.71
N TYR A 53 1.86 -6.19 10.69
CA TYR A 53 1.80 -5.30 11.84
C TYR A 53 0.84 -4.14 11.53
N SER A 54 -0.15 -3.91 12.38
CA SER A 54 -0.86 -2.62 12.44
C SER A 54 -0.16 -1.73 13.44
N LEU A 55 0.16 -0.51 13.02
CA LEU A 55 0.76 0.54 13.83
C LEU A 55 -0.27 1.64 14.06
N GLY A 56 -0.87 1.62 15.26
CA GLY A 56 -2.02 2.46 15.56
C GLY A 56 -3.24 2.10 14.70
N ASP A 57 -3.94 3.12 14.19
CA ASP A 57 -5.17 2.99 13.40
C ASP A 57 -5.01 3.40 11.93
N SER A 58 -3.79 3.69 11.47
CA SER A 58 -3.57 4.32 10.15
C SER A 58 -2.48 3.68 9.28
N LEU A 59 -1.59 2.87 9.85
CA LEU A 59 -0.45 2.29 9.14
C LEU A 59 -0.37 0.78 9.34
N TYR A 60 0.07 0.11 8.29
CA TYR A 60 0.28 -1.33 8.22
C TYR A 60 1.67 -1.60 7.69
N VAL A 61 2.34 -2.61 8.22
CA VAL A 61 3.67 -3.02 7.78
C VAL A 61 3.67 -4.52 7.60
N THR A 62 4.18 -4.97 6.46
CA THR A 62 4.44 -6.39 6.20
C THR A 62 5.94 -6.61 6.18
N THR A 63 6.39 -7.68 6.82
CA THR A 63 7.79 -8.09 6.81
C THR A 63 7.95 -9.53 6.37
N GLU A 64 9.15 -9.83 5.89
CA GLU A 64 9.66 -11.20 5.80
C GLU A 64 9.94 -11.78 7.20
N GLU A 65 10.27 -13.07 7.28
CA GLU A 65 10.54 -13.79 8.54
C GLU A 65 11.69 -13.20 9.36
N ASP A 66 12.68 -12.60 8.69
CA ASP A 66 13.82 -11.96 9.34
C ASP A 66 13.51 -10.54 9.85
N GLY A 67 12.29 -10.04 9.62
CA GLY A 67 11.84 -8.72 10.03
C GLY A 67 12.16 -7.60 9.03
N VAL A 68 12.65 -7.91 7.82
CA VAL A 68 12.83 -6.91 6.75
C VAL A 68 11.48 -6.48 6.20
N ILE A 69 11.25 -5.16 6.16
CA ILE A 69 10.02 -4.55 5.64
C ILE A 69 9.93 -4.76 4.12
N CYS A 70 8.87 -5.45 3.70
CA CYS A 70 8.58 -5.74 2.29
C CYS A 70 7.30 -5.05 1.77
N ALA A 71 6.47 -4.47 2.63
CA ALA A 71 5.39 -3.58 2.24
C ALA A 71 5.01 -2.62 3.38
N ILE A 72 4.56 -1.42 3.04
CA ILE A 72 3.99 -0.44 3.98
C ILE A 72 2.68 0.09 3.44
N GLY A 73 1.59 -0.13 4.17
CA GLY A 73 0.25 0.32 3.80
C GLY A 73 -0.28 1.41 4.74
N CYS A 74 -1.22 2.22 4.26
CA CYS A 74 -2.00 3.12 5.10
C CYS A 74 -3.46 3.20 4.68
N ASN A 75 -4.31 3.69 5.58
CA ASN A 75 -5.73 3.98 5.32
C ASN A 75 -6.04 5.51 5.34
N GLU A 76 -7.31 5.87 5.24
CA GLU A 76 -7.81 7.25 5.13
C GLU A 76 -7.47 8.17 6.32
N ARG A 77 -6.96 7.61 7.42
CA ARG A 77 -6.49 8.38 8.58
C ARG A 77 -5.07 8.90 8.42
N TYR A 78 -4.31 8.35 7.48
CA TYR A 78 -2.99 8.85 7.10
C TYR A 78 -3.14 10.13 6.28
N ARG A 79 -2.41 11.18 6.68
CA ARG A 79 -2.56 12.54 6.13
C ARG A 79 -1.49 12.90 5.12
N GLY A 80 -0.43 12.09 5.03
CA GLY A 80 0.58 12.24 4.00
C GLY A 80 0.02 11.92 2.62
N ARG A 81 0.70 12.42 1.60
CA ARG A 81 0.26 12.33 0.20
C ARG A 81 1.37 11.80 -0.68
N TYR A 82 1.02 11.15 -1.77
CA TYR A 82 1.95 10.81 -2.84
C TYR A 82 2.03 11.98 -3.84
N ARG A 83 3.24 12.48 -4.07
CA ARG A 83 3.53 13.65 -4.95
C ARG A 83 2.68 14.89 -4.59
N GLY A 84 2.32 15.02 -3.31
CA GLY A 84 1.48 16.11 -2.80
C GLY A 84 0.00 16.07 -3.23
N VAL A 85 -0.42 15.13 -4.09
CA VAL A 85 -1.75 15.17 -4.74
C VAL A 85 -2.62 13.95 -4.49
N LEU A 86 -2.07 12.73 -4.46
CA LEU A 86 -2.87 11.52 -4.20
C LEU A 86 -2.80 11.14 -2.72
N TYR A 87 -3.92 10.68 -2.16
CA TYR A 87 -4.05 10.43 -0.73
C TYR A 87 -5.07 9.32 -0.47
N PRO A 88 -4.96 8.58 0.66
CA PRO A 88 -5.93 7.56 1.00
C PRO A 88 -7.30 8.19 1.30
N GLY A 89 -8.36 7.57 0.80
CA GLY A 89 -9.72 8.12 0.82
C GLY A 89 -10.07 9.00 -0.38
N ILE A 90 -9.18 9.12 -1.38
CA ILE A 90 -9.48 9.78 -2.66
C ILE A 90 -10.62 9.04 -3.37
N SER A 91 -11.50 9.78 -4.07
CA SER A 91 -12.48 9.14 -4.95
C SER A 91 -11.85 8.69 -6.27
N MET A 92 -12.43 7.68 -6.91
CA MET A 92 -11.98 7.19 -8.21
C MET A 92 -11.98 8.31 -9.26
N GLY A 93 -12.99 9.19 -9.27
CA GLY A 93 -13.09 10.33 -10.17
C GLY A 93 -11.99 11.37 -9.93
N GLU A 94 -11.69 11.70 -8.67
CA GLU A 94 -10.55 12.57 -8.35
C GLU A 94 -9.24 11.94 -8.82
N LEU A 95 -9.02 10.65 -8.53
CA LEU A 95 -7.81 9.94 -8.93
C LEU A 95 -7.62 9.95 -10.45
N VAL A 96 -8.67 9.62 -11.22
CA VAL A 96 -8.65 9.65 -12.70
C VAL A 96 -8.32 11.05 -13.21
N SER A 97 -8.86 12.10 -12.59
CA SER A 97 -8.58 13.49 -13.00
C SER A 97 -7.14 13.94 -12.72
N LEU A 98 -6.49 13.35 -11.71
CA LEU A 98 -5.15 13.73 -11.23
C LEU A 98 -4.03 12.85 -11.81
N THR A 99 -4.37 11.79 -12.55
CA THR A 99 -3.41 10.80 -13.05
C THR A 99 -3.49 10.64 -14.57
N ARG A 100 -2.35 10.30 -15.18
CA ARG A 100 -2.20 10.15 -16.64
C ARG A 100 -2.64 8.78 -17.14
N SER A 101 -2.52 7.76 -16.29
CA SER A 101 -2.89 6.39 -16.60
C SER A 101 -3.30 5.65 -15.33
N GLN A 102 -4.20 4.68 -15.48
CA GLN A 102 -4.61 3.79 -14.41
C GLN A 102 -4.73 2.36 -14.97
N ARG A 103 -4.45 1.34 -14.16
CA ARG A 103 -4.56 -0.07 -14.55
C ARG A 103 -4.94 -0.92 -13.34
N ILE A 104 -5.95 -1.77 -13.51
CA ILE A 104 -6.32 -2.77 -12.52
C ILE A 104 -5.41 -3.98 -12.72
N LEU A 105 -4.78 -4.45 -11.64
CA LEU A 105 -3.95 -5.64 -11.60
C LEU A 105 -4.20 -6.37 -10.27
N ASN A 106 -4.74 -7.58 -10.33
CA ASN A 106 -4.96 -8.47 -9.17
C ASN A 106 -5.65 -7.77 -7.98
N GLY A 107 -6.78 -7.10 -8.23
CA GLY A 107 -7.53 -6.38 -7.19
C GLY A 107 -6.90 -5.07 -6.71
N THR A 108 -5.83 -4.62 -7.36
CA THR A 108 -5.15 -3.35 -7.05
C THR A 108 -5.16 -2.41 -8.24
N LEU A 109 -5.06 -1.10 -7.98
CA LEU A 109 -5.00 -0.07 -8.99
C LEU A 109 -3.60 0.56 -9.02
N ILE A 110 -2.92 0.40 -10.15
CA ILE A 110 -1.64 1.06 -10.46
C ILE A 110 -1.92 2.35 -11.21
N VAL A 111 -1.24 3.44 -10.83
CA VAL A 111 -1.41 4.77 -11.44
C VAL A 111 -0.12 5.28 -12.05
N ASN A 112 -0.20 6.03 -13.15
CA ASN A 112 0.94 6.65 -13.83
C ASN A 112 2.06 5.68 -14.23
N GLU A 113 1.75 4.38 -14.37
CA GLU A 113 2.74 3.32 -14.55
C GLU A 113 3.82 3.30 -13.45
N ASP A 114 3.48 3.78 -12.25
CA ASP A 114 4.34 3.74 -11.08
C ASP A 114 4.09 2.45 -10.29
N TYR A 115 5.04 1.52 -10.38
CA TYR A 115 4.97 0.20 -9.77
C TYR A 115 5.55 0.15 -8.36
N GLY A 116 5.90 1.28 -7.76
CA GLY A 116 6.30 1.33 -6.35
C GLY A 116 5.14 1.65 -5.40
N LEU A 117 3.92 1.84 -5.92
CA LEU A 117 2.73 2.04 -5.10
C LEU A 117 1.50 1.41 -5.74
N SER A 118 0.47 1.16 -4.93
CA SER A 118 -0.85 0.73 -5.40
C SER A 118 -1.95 1.31 -4.53
N PHE A 119 -3.16 1.39 -5.09
CA PHE A 119 -4.39 1.57 -4.32
C PHE A 119 -5.12 0.23 -4.25
N THR A 120 -5.61 -0.14 -3.07
CA THR A 120 -6.46 -1.33 -2.93
C THR A 120 -7.87 -0.98 -3.40
N LEU A 121 -8.45 -1.82 -4.26
CA LEU A 121 -9.85 -1.67 -4.63
C LEU A 121 -10.73 -2.12 -3.46
N PRO A 122 -11.80 -1.38 -3.11
CA PRO A 122 -12.71 -1.83 -2.07
C PRO A 122 -13.63 -2.93 -2.61
N PHE A 123 -14.09 -3.82 -1.72
CA PHE A 123 -15.13 -4.78 -2.03
C PHE A 123 -16.39 -4.09 -2.61
N PRO A 124 -17.00 -4.62 -3.68
CA PRO A 124 -16.68 -5.89 -4.36
C PRO A 124 -15.69 -5.76 -5.52
N TYR A 125 -15.18 -4.56 -5.80
CA TYR A 125 -14.43 -4.27 -7.03
C TYR A 125 -13.04 -4.90 -7.06
N ASP A 126 -12.49 -5.27 -5.90
CA ASP A 126 -11.27 -6.09 -5.81
C ASP A 126 -11.43 -7.47 -6.46
N GLU A 127 -12.64 -8.00 -6.52
CA GLU A 127 -12.94 -9.31 -7.10
C GLU A 127 -13.60 -9.22 -8.49
N ILE A 128 -14.48 -8.24 -8.71
CA ILE A 128 -15.38 -8.24 -9.88
C ILE A 128 -15.01 -7.24 -10.98
N ALA A 129 -14.12 -6.28 -10.71
CA ALA A 129 -13.79 -5.25 -11.69
C ALA A 129 -12.69 -5.70 -12.64
N ASP A 130 -13.05 -5.92 -13.90
CA ASP A 130 -12.08 -6.21 -14.97
C ASP A 130 -11.57 -4.93 -15.64
N GLU A 131 -12.41 -3.88 -15.70
CA GLU A 131 -12.09 -2.60 -16.31
C GLU A 131 -12.37 -1.39 -15.39
N LEU A 132 -11.67 -0.28 -15.60
CA LEU A 132 -11.87 0.95 -14.82
C LEU A 132 -13.30 1.49 -14.90
N LYS A 133 -14.00 1.27 -16.02
CA LYS A 133 -15.38 1.71 -16.24
C LYS A 133 -16.39 0.99 -15.33
N ASP A 134 -15.99 -0.16 -14.78
CA ASP A 134 -16.83 -0.97 -13.89
C ASP A 134 -16.86 -0.41 -12.47
N ILE A 135 -15.98 0.56 -12.17
CA ILE A 135 -15.84 1.21 -10.87
C ILE A 135 -16.52 2.58 -10.91
N PRO A 136 -17.56 2.83 -10.09
CA PRO A 136 -18.18 4.15 -9.97
C PRO A 136 -17.19 5.23 -9.56
N LEU A 137 -17.31 6.43 -10.13
CA LEU A 137 -16.38 7.54 -9.89
C LEU A 137 -16.39 8.06 -8.44
N ASP A 138 -17.47 7.84 -7.70
CA ASP A 138 -17.61 8.20 -6.29
C ASP A 138 -17.04 7.13 -5.33
N THR A 139 -16.62 5.98 -5.85
CA THR A 139 -15.95 4.92 -5.08
C THR A 139 -14.71 5.49 -4.38
N ARG A 140 -14.59 5.22 -3.07
CA ARG A 140 -13.47 5.68 -2.24
C ARG A 140 -12.38 4.64 -2.19
N LEU A 141 -11.16 5.05 -2.51
CA LEU A 141 -9.96 4.23 -2.43
C LEU A 141 -9.25 4.54 -1.12
N ASN A 142 -9.63 3.81 -0.06
CA ASN A 142 -9.21 4.13 1.29
C ASN A 142 -7.77 3.72 1.60
N GLU A 143 -7.22 2.75 0.88
CA GLU A 143 -5.91 2.19 1.21
C GLU A 143 -4.90 2.40 0.10
N ILE A 144 -3.68 2.77 0.50
CA ILE A 144 -2.50 2.90 -0.35
C ILE A 144 -1.41 1.99 0.20
N TYR A 145 -0.72 1.27 -0.67
CA TYR A 145 0.46 0.49 -0.32
C TYR A 145 1.69 1.00 -1.08
N VAL A 146 2.83 0.97 -0.38
CA VAL A 146 4.19 1.08 -0.93
C VAL A 146 4.80 -0.31 -0.90
N GLU A 147 5.12 -0.85 -2.08
CA GLU A 147 5.64 -2.19 -2.32
C GLU A 147 6.36 -2.22 -3.68
N ASP A 148 7.15 -3.25 -3.97
CA ASP A 148 7.76 -3.46 -5.28
C ASP A 148 6.86 -4.31 -6.21
N TYR A 149 6.12 -3.65 -7.09
CA TYR A 149 5.32 -4.28 -8.15
C TYR A 149 6.04 -4.35 -9.50
N SER A 150 7.37 -4.20 -9.54
CA SER A 150 8.14 -4.19 -10.80
C SER A 150 7.94 -5.47 -11.64
N PHE A 151 7.56 -6.58 -11.02
CA PHE A 151 7.24 -7.82 -11.73
C PHE A 151 6.00 -7.71 -12.66
N TRP A 152 5.13 -6.73 -12.43
CA TRP A 152 3.97 -6.42 -13.29
C TRP A 152 4.28 -5.47 -14.44
N VAL A 153 5.50 -4.94 -14.53
CA VAL A 153 5.90 -4.09 -15.64
C VAL A 153 5.77 -4.90 -16.94
N PRO A 154 4.98 -4.42 -17.94
CA PRO A 154 4.85 -5.11 -19.21
C PRO A 154 6.23 -5.33 -19.83
N LYS A 155 6.56 -6.60 -20.11
CA LYS A 155 7.77 -6.92 -20.86
C LYS A 155 7.62 -6.30 -22.25
N LYS A 156 8.58 -5.45 -22.65
CA LYS A 156 8.64 -4.94 -24.02
C LYS A 156 8.67 -6.15 -24.96
N LYS A 157 7.68 -6.20 -25.86
CA LYS A 157 7.63 -7.18 -26.96
C LYS A 157 8.72 -6.86 -27.98
#